data_AF-A0A820AM98-F1
#
_entry.id   AF-A0A820AM98-F1
#
_cell.length_a   1.000
_cell.length_b   1.000
_cell.length_c   1.000
_cell.angle_alpha   90.00
_cell.angle_beta   90.00
_cell.angle_gamma   90.00
#
_symmetry.space_group_name_H-M   'P 1'
#
loop_
_entity.id
_entity.type
_entity.pdbx_description
1 polymer ?
#
loop_
_entity_poly.entity_id
_entity_poly.type
_entity_poly.pdbx_seq_one_letter_code
_entity_poly.pdbx_strand_id
1 'polypeptide(L)'
;MIMAEHIDNDRLQNEIHYRFDYFSKLINFTTEAVTALNTFASAALPVIPDIVDSVYRKVFQYDDTKNYFIIHNENLSLESAPVAYRRDMLSGYFKRKSILKQAIHLLLSTALW
;
A
#
# COMPACT_ATOMS: atom_id res chain seq x y z
N MET A 1 -32.55 -7.40 -13.28
CA MET A 1 -31.83 -8.55 -12.70
C MET A 1 -30.35 -8.24 -12.76
N ILE A 2 -29.64 -8.26 -11.62
CA ILE A 2 -28.18 -8.21 -11.63
C ILE A 2 -27.71 -9.64 -11.93
N MET A 3 -27.06 -9.82 -13.08
CA MET A 3 -26.47 -11.11 -13.46
C MET A 3 -25.10 -11.21 -12.78
N ALA A 4 -24.87 -12.26 -12.01
CA ALA A 4 -23.56 -12.51 -11.41
C ALA A 4 -22.56 -12.94 -12.50
N GLU A 5 -21.38 -12.32 -12.53
CA GLU A 5 -20.26 -12.76 -13.38
C GLU A 5 -19.74 -14.10 -12.83
N HIS A 6 -19.53 -15.08 -13.70
CA HIS A 6 -18.91 -16.35 -13.32
C HIS A 6 -17.40 -16.16 -13.19
N ILE A 7 -16.84 -16.59 -12.06
CA ILE A 7 -15.41 -16.51 -11.77
C ILE A 7 -14.83 -17.92 -11.73
N ASP A 8 -13.72 -18.12 -12.45
CA ASP A 8 -12.96 -19.36 -12.45
C ASP A 8 -11.98 -19.34 -11.28
N ASN A 9 -12.21 -20.22 -10.28
CA ASN A 9 -11.39 -20.26 -9.07
C ASN A 9 -9.96 -20.75 -9.32
N ASP A 10 -9.74 -21.65 -10.27
CA ASP A 10 -8.40 -22.18 -10.53
C ASP A 10 -7.51 -21.08 -11.13
N ARG A 11 -8.07 -20.35 -12.11
CA ARG A 11 -7.41 -19.19 -12.72
C ARG A 11 -7.25 -18.05 -11.72
N LEU A 12 -8.22 -17.84 -10.84
CA LEU A 12 -8.11 -16.87 -9.76
C LEU A 12 -6.97 -17.22 -8.80
N GLN A 13 -6.64 -18.48 -8.56
CA GLN A 13 -5.52 -18.80 -7.66
C GLN A 13 -4.17 -18.73 -8.40
N ASN A 14 -4.13 -19.24 -9.63
CA ASN A 14 -2.88 -19.54 -10.32
C ASN A 14 -2.46 -18.50 -11.37
N GLU A 15 -3.38 -17.68 -11.89
CA GLU A 15 -3.08 -16.70 -12.94
C GLU A 15 -3.10 -15.26 -12.38
N ILE A 16 -1.91 -14.65 -12.28
CA ILE A 16 -1.78 -13.28 -11.76
C ILE A 16 -2.55 -12.24 -12.59
N HIS A 17 -2.58 -12.39 -13.91
CA HIS A 17 -3.31 -11.49 -14.80
C HIS A 17 -4.82 -11.63 -14.60
N TYR A 18 -5.33 -12.86 -14.46
CA TYR A 18 -6.75 -13.09 -14.20
C TYR A 18 -7.18 -12.49 -12.85
N ARG A 19 -6.38 -12.65 -11.79
CA ARG A 19 -6.65 -11.98 -10.50
C ARG A 19 -6.68 -10.47 -10.61
N PHE A 20 -5.71 -9.91 -11.33
CA PHE A 20 -5.61 -8.47 -11.48
C PHE A 20 -6.82 -7.92 -12.22
N ASP A 21 -7.22 -8.55 -13.32
CA ASP A 21 -8.36 -8.12 -14.12
C ASP A 21 -9.67 -8.25 -13.34
N TYR A 22 -9.86 -9.38 -12.64
CA TYR A 22 -11.01 -9.59 -11.76
C TYR A 22 -11.10 -8.49 -10.68
N PHE A 23 -10.02 -8.27 -9.93
CA PHE A 23 -10.01 -7.29 -8.86
C PHE A 23 -10.19 -5.87 -9.40
N SER A 24 -9.54 -5.53 -10.51
CA SER A 24 -9.66 -4.21 -11.15
C SER A 24 -11.10 -3.93 -11.57
N LYS A 25 -11.81 -4.92 -12.15
CA LYS A 25 -13.25 -4.79 -12.45
C LYS A 25 -14.07 -4.63 -11.17
N LEU A 26 -13.80 -5.45 -10.14
CA LEU A 26 -14.55 -5.47 -8.90
C LEU A 26 -14.56 -4.11 -8.20
N ILE A 27 -13.43 -3.42 -8.14
CA ILE A 27 -13.30 -2.09 -7.52
C ILE A 27 -13.47 -0.93 -8.50
N ASN A 28 -13.87 -1.21 -9.75
CA ASN A 28 -13.96 -0.25 -10.84
C ASN A 28 -12.68 0.59 -11.01
N PHE A 29 -11.53 -0.09 -11.00
CA PHE A 29 -10.22 0.52 -11.18
C PHE A 29 -9.93 0.75 -12.65
N THR A 30 -10.24 1.96 -13.12
CA THR A 30 -10.13 2.34 -14.53
C THR A 30 -8.84 3.08 -14.84
N THR A 31 -8.58 3.35 -16.13
CA THR A 31 -7.45 4.16 -16.59
C THR A 31 -7.47 5.58 -16.02
N GLU A 32 -8.66 6.13 -15.75
CA GLU A 32 -8.84 7.41 -15.09
C GLU A 32 -8.34 7.35 -13.64
N ALA A 33 -8.62 6.26 -12.92
CA ALA A 33 -8.08 6.04 -11.58
C ALA A 33 -6.55 5.93 -11.61
N VAL A 34 -5.99 5.25 -12.62
CA VAL A 34 -4.53 5.18 -12.82
C VAL A 34 -3.94 6.58 -13.03
N THR A 35 -4.57 7.39 -13.86
CA THR A 35 -4.13 8.76 -14.16
C THR A 35 -4.20 9.64 -12.91
N ALA A 36 -5.33 9.57 -12.18
CA ALA A 36 -5.52 10.30 -10.94
C ALA A 36 -4.48 9.93 -9.88
N LEU A 37 -4.20 8.64 -9.70
CA LEU A 37 -3.17 8.16 -8.77
C LEU A 37 -1.77 8.61 -9.16
N ASN A 38 -1.42 8.60 -10.45
CA ASN A 38 -0.11 9.07 -10.90
C ASN A 38 0.06 10.58 -10.73
N THR A 39 -1.00 11.37 -10.93
CA THR A 39 -1.00 12.80 -10.64
C THR A 39 -0.87 13.05 -9.14
N PHE A 40 -1.67 12.36 -8.33
CA PHE A 40 -1.60 12.44 -6.87
C PHE A 40 -0.20 12.06 -6.37
N ALA A 41 0.43 11.03 -6.96
CA ALA A 41 1.77 10.59 -6.60
C ALA A 41 2.78 11.74 -6.57
N SER A 42 2.71 12.57 -7.62
CA SER A 42 3.64 13.66 -7.84
C SER A 42 3.43 14.79 -6.84
N ALA A 43 2.16 15.06 -6.49
CA ALA A 43 1.80 16.05 -5.48
C ALA A 43 2.07 15.57 -4.04
N ALA A 44 1.90 14.26 -3.77
CA ALA A 44 2.07 13.67 -2.46
C ALA A 44 3.54 13.44 -2.09
N LEU A 45 4.41 13.17 -3.07
CA LEU A 45 5.83 12.87 -2.85
C LEU A 45 6.55 13.82 -1.85
N PRO A 46 6.46 15.16 -1.97
CA PRO A 46 7.15 16.06 -1.04
C PRO A 46 6.64 15.98 0.41
N VAL A 47 5.39 15.55 0.63
CA VAL A 47 4.77 15.49 1.97
C VAL A 47 4.80 14.10 2.61
N ILE A 48 5.26 13.07 1.88
CA ILE A 48 5.36 11.70 2.41
C ILE A 48 6.14 11.62 3.73
N PRO A 49 7.31 12.27 3.90
CA PRO A 49 8.03 12.23 5.17
C PRO A 49 7.18 12.73 6.34
N ASP A 50 6.47 13.85 6.16
CA ASP A 50 5.63 14.45 7.20
C ASP A 50 4.41 13.59 7.54
N ILE A 51 3.85 12.90 6.55
CA ILE A 51 2.76 11.93 6.74
C ILE A 51 3.26 10.77 7.61
N VAL A 52 4.43 10.20 7.28
CA VAL A 52 5.02 9.10 8.06
C VAL A 52 5.26 9.52 9.50
N ASP A 53 5.86 10.69 9.71
CA ASP A 53 6.10 11.22 11.05
C ASP A 53 4.80 11.43 11.83
N SER A 54 3.75 11.92 11.17
CA SER A 54 2.44 12.14 11.79
C SER A 54 1.76 10.83 12.19
N VAL A 55 1.88 9.78 11.36
CA VAL A 55 1.41 8.44 11.71
C VAL A 55 2.18 7.88 12.89
N TYR A 56 3.51 7.98 12.93
CA TYR A 56 4.29 7.48 14.06
C TYR A 56 4.04 8.28 15.34
N ARG A 57 3.88 9.61 15.26
CA ARG A 57 3.41 10.43 16.39
C ARG A 57 2.08 9.91 16.92
N LYS A 58 1.16 9.53 16.04
CA LYS A 58 -0.14 8.97 16.43
C LYS A 58 0.01 7.59 17.05
N VAL A 59 0.80 6.70 16.47
CA VAL A 59 1.10 5.35 17.02
C VAL A 59 1.69 5.46 18.41
N PHE A 60 2.60 6.40 18.65
CA PHE A 60 3.21 6.61 19.96
C PHE A 60 2.26 7.13 21.05
N GLN A 61 1.04 7.56 20.68
CA GLN A 61 0.00 7.91 21.64
C GLN A 61 -0.77 6.69 22.18
N TYR A 62 -0.61 5.51 21.57
CA TYR A 62 -1.30 4.28 21.97
C TYR A 62 -0.26 3.23 22.35
N ASP A 63 -0.24 2.84 23.62
CA ASP A 63 0.69 1.89 24.23
C ASP A 63 0.64 0.51 23.56
N ASP A 64 -0.54 -0.11 23.44
CA ASP A 64 -0.70 -1.44 22.84
C ASP A 64 -0.24 -1.46 21.38
N THR A 65 -0.64 -0.45 20.61
CA THR A 65 -0.24 -0.30 19.21
C THR A 65 1.28 -0.11 19.12
N LYS A 66 1.86 0.77 19.93
CA LYS A 66 3.30 1.02 19.97
C LYS A 66 4.08 -0.25 20.30
N ASN A 67 3.61 -1.06 21.25
CA ASN A 67 4.26 -2.31 21.65
C ASN A 67 4.37 -3.29 20.49
N TYR A 68 3.33 -3.38 19.64
CA TYR A 68 3.37 -4.21 18.43
C TYR A 68 4.52 -3.83 17.49
N PHE A 69 4.79 -2.52 17.33
CA PHE A 69 5.90 -2.04 16.51
C PHE A 69 7.27 -2.20 17.17
N ILE A 70 7.35 -2.14 18.51
CA ILE A 70 8.60 -2.31 19.28
C ILE A 70 9.09 -3.75 19.30
N ILE A 71 8.20 -4.75 19.32
CA ILE A 71 8.57 -6.18 19.31
C ILE A 71 9.55 -6.51 18.17
N HIS A 72 9.44 -5.79 17.06
CA HIS A 72 10.27 -5.98 15.88
C HIS A 72 11.33 -4.88 15.69
N ASN A 73 11.35 -3.85 16.54
CA ASN A 73 12.20 -2.66 16.41
C ASN A 73 12.59 -2.12 17.81
N GLU A 74 13.76 -2.51 18.30
CA GLU A 74 14.29 -1.97 19.56
C GLU A 74 14.43 -0.44 19.48
N ASN A 75 14.06 0.26 20.56
CA ASN A 75 14.20 1.72 20.71
C ASN A 75 13.51 2.56 19.61
N LEU A 76 12.30 2.17 19.22
CA LEU A 76 11.49 2.88 18.22
C LEU A 76 11.19 4.34 18.64
N SER A 77 11.67 5.28 17.83
CA SER A 77 11.46 6.73 17.95
C SER A 77 11.36 7.36 16.56
N LEU A 78 10.96 8.64 16.46
CA LEU A 78 10.87 9.33 15.16
C LEU A 78 12.22 9.39 14.42
N GLU A 79 13.33 9.39 15.17
CA GLU A 79 14.69 9.44 14.61
C GLU A 79 15.32 8.06 14.45
N SER A 80 14.59 6.99 14.81
CA SER A 80 15.11 5.63 14.71
C SER A 80 15.21 5.18 13.24
N ALA A 81 16.18 4.30 12.97
CA ALA A 81 16.40 3.73 11.64
C ALA A 81 15.14 3.10 11.00
N PRO A 82 14.25 2.41 11.74
CA PRO A 82 12.99 1.91 11.19
C PRO A 82 12.06 3.00 10.65
N VAL A 83 11.94 4.15 11.33
CA VAL A 83 11.09 5.26 10.86
C VAL A 83 11.71 5.92 9.63
N ALA A 84 13.03 6.15 9.65
CA ALA A 84 13.77 6.65 8.49
C ALA A 84 13.60 5.74 7.26
N TYR A 85 13.75 4.42 7.45
CA TYR A 85 13.50 3.44 6.40
C TYR A 85 12.08 3.54 5.83
N ARG A 86 11.05 3.72 6.67
CA ARG A 86 9.66 3.86 6.18
C ARG A 86 9.44 5.16 5.39
N ARG A 87 10.08 6.27 5.77
CA ARG A 87 10.08 7.51 4.97
C ARG A 87 10.67 7.27 3.59
N ASP A 88 11.83 6.63 3.53
CA ASP A 88 12.53 6.35 2.28
C ASP A 88 11.79 5.33 1.41
N MET A 89 11.26 4.28 2.03
CA MET A 89 10.49 3.23 1.37
C MET A 89 9.23 3.81 0.72
N LEU A 90 8.41 4.56 1.47
CA LEU A 90 7.20 5.21 0.94
C LEU A 90 7.54 6.28 -0.11
N SER A 91 8.58 7.08 0.10
CA SER A 91 9.04 8.02 -0.93
C SER A 91 9.50 7.29 -2.20
N GLY A 92 10.16 6.14 -2.06
CA GLY A 92 10.56 5.27 -3.16
C GLY A 92 9.38 4.71 -3.94
N TYR A 93 8.29 4.34 -3.26
CA TYR A 93 7.06 3.88 -3.90
C TYR A 93 6.46 4.96 -4.83
N PHE A 94 6.46 6.21 -4.38
CA PHE A 94 5.90 7.36 -5.11
C PHE A 94 6.84 7.91 -6.19
N LYS A 95 8.17 7.72 -6.06
CA LYS A 95 9.17 8.11 -7.07
C LYS A 95 9.13 7.22 -8.32
N ARG A 96 8.85 5.92 -8.18
CA ARG A 96 8.73 5.01 -9.32
C ARG A 96 7.35 5.23 -9.95
N LYS A 97 7.30 5.65 -11.22
CA LYS A 97 6.09 5.92 -12.03
C LYS A 97 5.13 4.74 -12.25
N SER A 98 5.12 3.75 -11.37
CA SER A 98 4.15 2.66 -11.37
C SER A 98 3.71 2.39 -9.94
N ILE A 99 2.90 3.31 -9.40
CA ILE A 99 2.09 3.03 -8.21
C ILE A 99 1.25 1.78 -8.44
N LEU A 100 0.81 1.51 -9.68
CA LEU A 100 0.10 0.28 -10.05
C LEU A 100 0.88 -1.00 -9.74
N LYS A 101 2.10 -1.16 -10.26
CA LYS A 101 2.88 -2.39 -10.01
C LYS A 101 3.14 -2.61 -8.53
N GLN A 102 3.30 -1.53 -7.78
CA GLN A 102 3.61 -1.59 -6.35
C GLN A 102 2.36 -1.76 -5.47
N ALA A 103 1.24 -1.15 -5.82
CA ALA A 103 -0.06 -1.39 -5.17
C ALA A 103 -0.52 -2.83 -5.41
N ILE A 104 -0.32 -3.38 -6.61
CA ILE A 104 -0.51 -4.80 -6.91
C ILE A 104 0.43 -5.65 -6.05
N HIS A 105 1.72 -5.30 -5.96
CA HIS A 105 2.67 -6.03 -5.13
C HIS A 105 2.32 -5.99 -3.63
N LEU A 106 1.85 -4.86 -3.11
CA LEU A 106 1.39 -4.68 -1.72
C LEU A 106 0.10 -5.45 -1.44
N LEU A 107 -0.91 -5.36 -2.32
CA LEU A 107 -2.16 -6.12 -2.19
C LEU A 107 -1.90 -7.64 -2.22
N LEU A 108 -0.92 -8.08 -3.02
CA LEU A 108 -0.54 -9.48 -3.12
C LEU A 108 0.37 -9.96 -1.98
N SER A 109 1.18 -9.09 -1.37
CA SER A 109 2.06 -9.47 -0.25
C SER A 109 1.34 -9.48 1.10
N THR A 110 0.24 -8.73 1.25
CA THR A 110 -0.60 -8.74 2.46
C THR A 110 -1.70 -9.80 2.42
N ALA A 111 -1.99 -10.40 1.25
CA ALA A 111 -3.00 -11.45 1.09
C ALA A 111 -2.43 -12.88 1.26
N LEU A 112 -1.18 -13.01 1.69
CA LEU A 112 -0.49 -14.27 1.97
C LEU A 112 -0.21 -14.47 3.48
N TRP A 113 -1.10 -13.96 4.34
CA TRP A 113 -1.18 -14.32 5.75
C TRP A 113 -2.62 -14.68 6.10
#